data_AF-A0A482XUU8-F1
#
_entry.id   AF-A0A482XUU8-F1
#
_cell.length_a   1.000
_cell.length_b   1.000
_cell.length_c   1.000
_cell.angle_alpha   90.00
_cell.angle_beta   90.00
_cell.angle_gamma   90.00
#
_symmetry.space_group_name_H-M   'P 1'
#
loop_
_entity.id
_entity.type
_entity.pdbx_description
1 polymer ?
#
loop_
_entity_poly.entity_id
_entity_poly.type
_entity_poly.pdbx_seq_one_letter_code
_entity_poly.pdbx_strand_id
1 'polypeptide(L)'
;MAAVLKKRALAEYSQTVQEQPPTKPIKKLRLVKKSVVDSSGGAYIGLLDKYKTSYDILQLLLRVSDSLPLPEDDIPLAVKRLCENVPKQKEAAVRVKILSLLGEIGTEAGSDVSSIVEDILGLLAKETSHKVIAEGLNSVFKLGKLIPDVSGSGLHLKLIQVSKEYLKDTNHMVKRKCLSIIGKFLPNNERDPNTLATMRFVNDYTHSEDPRVRADAFLTLIALHERGIKVDVSFYNETCQSLKDDYEVVRN
;
A
#
# COMPACT_ATOMS: atom_id res chain seq x y z
N MET A 1 -30.29 83.86 -65.34
CA MET A 1 -29.01 83.25 -65.74
C MET A 1 -28.68 82.14 -64.76
N ALA A 2 -28.34 80.94 -65.27
CA ALA A 2 -27.59 79.80 -64.70
C ALA A 2 -27.60 79.56 -63.17
N ALA A 3 -27.75 78.36 -62.60
CA ALA A 3 -27.78 77.00 -63.11
C ALA A 3 -28.15 76.01 -61.96
N VAL A 4 -29.02 75.05 -62.29
CA VAL A 4 -28.85 73.60 -62.05
C VAL A 4 -28.85 73.03 -60.61
N LEU A 5 -29.99 72.41 -60.28
CA LEU A 5 -30.20 71.04 -59.78
C LEU A 5 -29.19 70.42 -58.77
N LYS A 6 -29.73 69.87 -57.67
CA LYS A 6 -30.14 68.45 -57.58
C LYS A 6 -30.80 68.09 -56.22
N LYS A 7 -32.06 67.62 -56.35
CA LYS A 7 -32.65 66.38 -55.76
C LYS A 7 -32.50 66.17 -54.23
N ARG A 8 -33.63 66.26 -53.51
CA ARG A 8 -34.46 65.11 -53.02
C ARG A 8 -33.69 64.25 -52.00
N ALA A 9 -34.19 63.93 -50.81
CA ALA A 9 -35.47 64.17 -50.19
C ALA A 9 -35.40 63.66 -48.74
N LEU A 10 -36.35 64.16 -47.95
CA LEU A 10 -37.07 63.44 -46.89
C LEU A 10 -36.44 63.32 -45.49
N ALA A 11 -37.19 63.98 -44.60
CA ALA A 11 -37.73 63.44 -43.35
C ALA A 11 -36.82 63.51 -42.13
N GLU A 12 -36.96 64.65 -41.46
CA GLU A 12 -37.18 64.74 -40.01
C GLU A 12 -37.76 63.44 -39.44
N TYR A 13 -37.17 62.88 -38.38
CA TYR A 13 -37.96 62.29 -37.30
C TYR A 13 -37.18 62.32 -35.98
N SER A 14 -37.81 62.97 -35.03
CA SER A 14 -37.49 63.02 -33.60
C SER A 14 -37.21 61.64 -33.02
N GLN A 15 -36.11 61.49 -32.28
CA GLN A 15 -35.99 60.44 -31.27
C GLN A 15 -35.62 61.07 -29.92
N THR A 16 -36.63 61.05 -29.06
CA THR A 16 -36.59 61.34 -27.63
C THR A 16 -35.51 60.51 -26.94
N VAL A 17 -34.64 61.19 -26.20
CA VAL A 17 -33.71 60.60 -25.25
C VAL A 17 -34.51 59.94 -24.12
N GLN A 18 -34.46 58.60 -24.05
CA GLN A 18 -34.84 57.84 -22.87
C GLN A 18 -33.55 57.29 -22.25
N GLU A 19 -33.07 57.97 -21.20
CA GLU A 19 -32.06 57.43 -20.30
C GLU A 19 -32.60 56.16 -19.63
N GLN A 20 -31.99 55.02 -19.95
CA GLN A 20 -32.18 53.80 -19.16
C GLN A 20 -31.55 54.00 -17.77
N PRO A 21 -32.22 53.59 -16.68
CA PRO A 21 -31.64 53.68 -15.35
C PRO A 21 -30.38 52.80 -15.26
N PRO A 22 -29.35 53.21 -14.48
CA PRO A 22 -28.12 52.47 -14.39
C PRO A 22 -28.38 51.09 -13.78
N THR A 23 -28.24 50.05 -14.59
CA THR A 23 -28.31 48.66 -14.13
C THR A 23 -27.16 48.44 -13.15
N LYS A 24 -27.51 48.31 -11.86
CA LYS A 24 -26.56 47.94 -10.80
C LYS A 24 -25.78 46.71 -11.26
N PRO A 25 -24.44 46.69 -11.17
CA PRO A 25 -23.66 45.54 -11.59
C PRO A 25 -24.03 44.36 -10.72
N ILE A 26 -24.70 43.37 -11.31
CA ILE A 26 -24.96 42.10 -10.66
C ILE A 26 -23.59 41.50 -10.36
N LYS A 27 -23.20 41.50 -9.08
CA LYS A 27 -22.01 40.79 -8.61
C LYS A 27 -22.21 39.32 -8.90
N LYS A 28 -21.79 38.87 -10.08
CA LYS A 28 -21.73 37.45 -10.42
C LYS A 28 -20.75 36.84 -9.43
N LEU A 29 -21.27 36.02 -8.51
CA LEU A 29 -20.44 35.11 -7.73
C LEU A 29 -19.68 34.25 -8.74
N ARG A 30 -18.44 34.63 -9.02
CA ARG A 30 -17.50 33.72 -9.64
C ARG A 30 -17.19 32.71 -8.56
N LEU A 31 -17.88 31.57 -8.62
CA LEU A 31 -17.42 30.38 -7.93
C LEU A 31 -16.01 30.15 -8.46
N VAL A 32 -15.00 30.53 -7.67
CA VAL A 32 -13.64 30.11 -7.94
C VAL A 32 -13.71 28.61 -7.84
N LYS A 33 -13.73 27.94 -9.00
CA LYS A 33 -13.50 26.52 -9.09
C LYS A 33 -12.09 26.36 -8.52
N LYS A 34 -11.97 26.11 -7.20
CA LYS A 34 -10.78 25.46 -6.68
C LYS A 34 -10.56 24.29 -7.63
N SER A 35 -9.37 24.20 -8.21
CA SER A 35 -8.99 23.04 -8.99
C SER A 35 -9.29 21.85 -8.10
N VAL A 36 -10.39 21.15 -8.40
CA VAL A 36 -10.66 19.86 -7.82
C VAL A 36 -9.53 19.04 -8.40
N VAL A 37 -8.46 18.88 -7.62
CA VAL A 37 -7.59 17.74 -7.81
C VAL A 37 -8.54 16.59 -7.50
N ASP A 38 -9.14 16.05 -8.56
CA ASP A 38 -10.06 14.92 -8.51
C ASP A 38 -9.26 13.71 -8.01
N SER A 39 -8.95 13.68 -6.72
CA SER A 39 -8.61 12.46 -6.00
C SER A 39 -9.88 11.64 -5.91
N SER A 40 -10.19 11.00 -7.03
CA SER A 40 -11.32 10.11 -7.14
C SER A 40 -11.19 8.94 -6.15
N GLY A 41 -9.95 8.57 -5.79
CA GLY A 41 -9.63 7.51 -4.83
C GLY A 41 -10.21 7.73 -3.43
N GLY A 42 -9.98 8.89 -2.81
CA GLY A 42 -10.52 9.20 -1.48
C GLY A 42 -12.05 9.18 -1.46
N ALA A 43 -12.68 9.68 -2.54
CA ALA A 43 -14.12 9.63 -2.73
C ALA A 43 -14.63 8.18 -2.89
N TYR A 44 -13.95 7.34 -3.68
CA TYR A 44 -14.30 5.92 -3.85
C TYR A 44 -14.20 5.14 -2.54
N ILE A 45 -13.15 5.34 -1.73
CA ILE A 45 -13.03 4.70 -0.41
C ILE A 45 -14.21 5.09 0.49
N GLY A 46 -14.69 6.34 0.41
CA GLY A 46 -15.89 6.78 1.12
C GLY A 46 -17.20 6.13 0.72
N LEU A 47 -17.24 5.42 -0.41
CA LEU A 47 -18.42 4.69 -0.86
C LEU A 47 -18.40 3.21 -0.43
N LEU A 48 -17.33 2.70 0.19
CA LEU A 48 -17.20 1.29 0.56
C LEU A 48 -18.36 0.78 1.41
N ASP A 49 -18.85 1.57 2.37
CA ASP A 49 -19.96 1.18 3.24
C ASP A 49 -21.33 1.15 2.52
N LYS A 50 -21.43 1.70 1.30
CA LYS A 50 -22.69 1.70 0.52
C LYS A 50 -22.90 0.41 -0.27
N TYR A 51 -21.82 -0.30 -0.60
CA TYR A 51 -21.89 -1.52 -1.38
C TYR A 51 -22.04 -2.74 -0.47
N LYS A 52 -22.90 -3.69 -0.88
CA LYS A 52 -23.20 -4.90 -0.10
C LYS A 52 -22.61 -6.17 -0.70
N THR A 53 -22.35 -6.17 -2.01
CA THR A 53 -21.79 -7.34 -2.69
C THR A 53 -20.27 -7.24 -2.73
N SER A 54 -19.59 -8.36 -2.52
CA SER A 54 -18.13 -8.41 -2.61
C SER A 54 -17.60 -8.00 -3.98
N TYR A 55 -18.35 -8.30 -5.05
CA TYR A 55 -17.98 -7.95 -6.42
C TYR A 55 -17.94 -6.43 -6.61
N ASP A 56 -18.99 -5.72 -6.19
CA ASP A 56 -19.03 -4.25 -6.34
C ASP A 56 -17.94 -3.59 -5.49
N ILE A 57 -17.70 -4.10 -4.28
CA ILE A 57 -16.63 -3.64 -3.41
C ILE A 57 -15.27 -3.86 -4.08
N LEU A 58 -15.04 -5.05 -4.65
CA LEU A 58 -13.77 -5.34 -5.34
C LEU A 58 -13.56 -4.43 -6.54
N GLN A 59 -14.59 -4.21 -7.37
CA GLN A 59 -14.51 -3.27 -8.50
C GLN A 59 -14.20 -1.84 -8.05
N LEU A 60 -14.78 -1.41 -6.93
CA LEU A 60 -14.48 -0.11 -6.34
C LEU A 60 -13.03 -0.03 -5.85
N LEU A 61 -12.53 -1.06 -5.16
CA LEU A 61 -11.14 -1.14 -4.70
C LEU A 61 -10.13 -1.16 -5.86
N LEU A 62 -10.48 -1.79 -6.99
CA LEU A 62 -9.66 -1.73 -8.20
C LEU A 62 -9.58 -0.31 -8.74
N ARG A 63 -10.70 0.43 -8.80
CA ARG A 63 -10.70 1.84 -9.19
C ARG A 63 -9.91 2.73 -8.24
N VAL A 64 -9.92 2.42 -6.93
CA VAL A 64 -9.06 3.11 -5.95
C VAL A 64 -7.59 2.89 -6.30
N SER A 65 -7.19 1.65 -6.62
CA SER A 65 -5.82 1.33 -7.06
C SER A 65 -5.41 2.12 -8.29
N ASP A 66 -6.30 2.24 -9.27
CA ASP A 66 -6.05 2.98 -10.51
C ASP A 66 -5.97 4.51 -10.29
N SER A 67 -6.43 4.98 -9.13
CA SER A 67 -6.47 6.41 -8.77
C SER A 67 -5.37 6.85 -7.81
N LEU A 68 -4.42 5.97 -7.47
CA LEU A 68 -3.24 6.32 -6.68
C LEU A 68 -2.27 7.18 -7.53
N PRO A 69 -1.53 8.13 -6.93
CA PRO A 69 -1.44 8.42 -5.50
C PRO A 69 -2.60 9.27 -4.96
N LEU A 70 -2.89 9.16 -3.67
CA LEU A 70 -3.87 10.01 -2.98
C LEU A 70 -3.23 11.35 -2.56
N PRO A 71 -4.02 12.43 -2.43
CA PRO A 71 -3.59 13.64 -1.73
C PRO A 71 -3.27 13.32 -0.27
N GLU A 72 -2.22 13.94 0.26
CA GLU A 72 -1.75 13.73 1.64
C GLU A 72 -2.87 13.92 2.67
N ASP A 73 -3.77 14.88 2.44
CA ASP A 73 -4.92 15.17 3.31
C ASP A 73 -5.95 14.01 3.39
N ASP A 74 -6.05 13.19 2.33
CA ASP A 74 -7.01 12.09 2.23
C ASP A 74 -6.46 10.78 2.84
N ILE A 75 -5.13 10.63 2.94
CA ILE A 75 -4.45 9.39 3.35
C ILE A 75 -4.94 8.88 4.72
N PRO A 76 -4.98 9.69 5.80
CA PRO A 76 -5.36 9.18 7.13
C PRO A 76 -6.80 8.67 7.16
N LEU A 77 -7.70 9.37 6.46
CA LEU A 77 -9.11 8.96 6.37
C LEU A 77 -9.27 7.71 5.52
N ALA A 78 -8.50 7.60 4.44
CA ALA A 78 -8.47 6.43 3.58
C ALA A 78 -8.02 5.18 4.34
N VAL A 79 -6.88 5.25 5.04
CA VAL A 79 -6.34 4.18 5.88
C VAL A 79 -7.38 3.73 6.91
N LYS A 80 -7.92 4.68 7.69
CA LYS A 80 -8.92 4.37 8.72
C LYS A 80 -10.13 3.62 8.15
N ARG A 81 -10.69 4.10 7.03
CA ARG A 81 -11.85 3.45 6.39
C ARG A 81 -11.54 2.07 5.88
N LEU A 82 -10.38 1.88 5.27
CA LEU A 82 -9.93 0.57 4.79
C LEU A 82 -9.78 -0.42 5.96
N CYS A 83 -9.12 -0.02 7.05
CA CYS A 83 -8.94 -0.84 8.25
C CYS A 83 -10.28 -1.24 8.90
N GLU A 84 -11.23 -0.30 9.03
CA GLU A 84 -12.58 -0.58 9.54
C GLU A 84 -13.39 -1.50 8.63
N ASN A 85 -13.07 -1.55 7.34
CA ASN A 85 -13.79 -2.35 6.36
C ASN A 85 -13.32 -3.81 6.32
N VAL A 86 -12.02 -4.09 6.54
CA VAL A 86 -11.47 -5.47 6.55
C VAL A 86 -12.31 -6.47 7.36
N PRO A 87 -12.66 -6.23 8.65
CA PRO A 87 -13.41 -7.20 9.44
C PRO A 87 -14.88 -7.35 9.00
N LYS A 88 -15.42 -6.41 8.22
CA LYS A 88 -16.78 -6.48 7.67
C LYS A 88 -16.87 -7.44 6.47
N GLN A 89 -15.73 -7.71 5.82
CA GLN A 89 -15.68 -8.48 4.57
C GLN A 89 -15.55 -9.98 4.82
N LYS A 90 -16.48 -10.76 4.25
CA LYS A 90 -16.42 -12.23 4.29
C LYS A 90 -15.43 -12.78 3.28
N GLU A 91 -15.38 -12.18 2.10
CA GLU A 91 -14.58 -12.68 0.99
C GLU A 91 -13.09 -12.39 1.16
N ALA A 92 -12.26 -13.44 1.01
CA ALA A 92 -10.82 -13.32 1.17
C ALA A 92 -10.18 -12.42 0.09
N ALA A 93 -10.68 -12.46 -1.15
CA ALA A 93 -10.15 -11.64 -2.24
C ALA A 93 -10.30 -10.14 -1.98
N VAL A 94 -11.42 -9.72 -1.40
CA VAL A 94 -11.66 -8.33 -1.01
C VAL A 94 -10.70 -7.92 0.12
N ARG A 95 -10.56 -8.75 1.16
CA ARG A 95 -9.62 -8.49 2.27
C ARG A 95 -8.17 -8.39 1.79
N VAL A 96 -7.74 -9.30 0.91
CA VAL A 96 -6.43 -9.25 0.24
C VAL A 96 -6.25 -7.91 -0.48
N LYS A 97 -7.23 -7.48 -1.29
CA LYS A 97 -7.11 -6.23 -2.03
C LYS A 97 -7.06 -5.00 -1.12
N ILE A 98 -7.82 -4.99 -0.02
CA ILE A 98 -7.76 -3.93 0.98
C ILE A 98 -6.37 -3.87 1.62
N LEU A 99 -5.79 -5.00 2.04
CA LEU A 99 -4.44 -5.05 2.61
C LEU A 99 -3.37 -4.63 1.60
N SER A 100 -3.50 -5.00 0.33
CA SER A 100 -2.61 -4.53 -0.74
C SER A 100 -2.66 -3.02 -0.89
N LEU A 101 -3.87 -2.43 -0.90
CA LEU A 101 -4.07 -0.98 -0.99
C LEU A 101 -3.50 -0.25 0.24
N LEU A 102 -3.68 -0.78 1.45
CA LEU A 102 -3.04 -0.22 2.65
C LEU A 102 -1.51 -0.21 2.52
N GLY A 103 -0.94 -1.28 1.92
CA GLY A 103 0.46 -1.36 1.58
C GLY A 103 0.88 -0.31 0.55
N GLU A 104 0.10 -0.10 -0.51
CA GLU A 104 0.36 0.88 -1.57
C GLU A 104 0.27 2.33 -1.03
N ILE A 105 -0.84 2.69 -0.38
CA ILE A 105 -1.07 4.01 0.22
C ILE A 105 0.02 4.34 1.26
N GLY A 106 0.42 3.36 2.07
CA GLY A 106 1.48 3.57 3.05
C GLY A 106 2.86 3.83 2.44
N THR A 107 3.07 3.60 1.13
CA THR A 107 4.31 4.02 0.44
C THR A 107 4.29 5.45 -0.08
N GLU A 108 3.14 6.13 -0.03
CA GLU A 108 2.97 7.51 -0.48
C GLU A 108 3.61 8.51 0.51
N ALA A 109 3.96 9.69 0.00
CA ALA A 109 4.48 10.77 0.83
C ALA A 109 3.40 11.24 1.84
N GLY A 110 3.81 11.59 3.06
CA GLY A 110 2.90 12.02 4.13
C GLY A 110 2.21 10.88 4.89
N SER A 111 2.37 9.63 4.48
CA SER A 111 1.85 8.47 5.19
C SER A 111 2.56 8.19 6.52
N ASP A 112 1.80 7.94 7.59
CA ASP A 112 2.33 7.38 8.83
C ASP A 112 2.53 5.87 8.67
N VAL A 113 3.67 5.50 8.09
CA VAL A 113 4.07 4.12 7.81
C VAL A 113 4.01 3.25 9.07
N SER A 114 4.42 3.79 10.22
CA SER A 114 4.47 3.02 11.47
C SER A 114 3.06 2.70 11.96
N SER A 115 2.15 3.67 12.00
CA SER A 115 0.75 3.44 12.37
C SER A 115 0.07 2.43 11.43
N ILE A 116 0.29 2.55 10.12
CA ILE A 116 -0.33 1.64 9.13
C ILE A 116 0.16 0.20 9.35
N VAL A 117 1.46 0.00 9.63
CA VAL A 117 1.98 -1.33 9.94
C VAL A 117 1.33 -1.89 11.19
N GLU A 118 1.19 -1.10 12.27
CA GLU A 118 0.53 -1.57 13.49
C GLU A 118 -0.93 -1.94 13.27
N ASP A 119 -1.66 -1.14 12.48
CA ASP A 119 -3.04 -1.43 12.10
C ASP A 119 -3.15 -2.75 11.34
N ILE A 120 -2.29 -2.98 10.33
CA ILE A 120 -2.27 -4.24 9.57
C ILE A 120 -1.96 -5.43 10.50
N LEU A 121 -0.98 -5.30 11.40
CA LEU A 121 -0.67 -6.36 12.37
C LEU A 121 -1.87 -6.66 13.30
N GLY A 122 -2.59 -5.62 13.74
CA GLY A 122 -3.79 -5.77 14.54
C GLY A 122 -4.94 -6.49 13.80
N LEU A 123 -5.05 -6.26 12.49
CA LEU A 123 -6.00 -6.97 11.62
C LEU A 123 -5.62 -8.44 11.43
N LEU A 124 -4.33 -8.72 11.22
CA LEU A 124 -3.81 -10.08 11.01
C LEU A 124 -4.01 -10.99 12.22
N ALA A 125 -3.97 -10.45 13.44
CA ALA A 125 -4.17 -11.21 14.67
C ALA A 125 -5.52 -11.95 14.75
N LYS A 126 -6.52 -11.51 13.97
CA LYS A 126 -7.87 -12.11 13.91
C LYS A 126 -8.14 -12.85 12.59
N GLU A 127 -7.16 -12.89 11.70
CA GLU A 127 -7.32 -13.45 10.36
C GLU A 127 -7.03 -14.96 10.34
N THR A 128 -7.79 -15.70 9.52
CA THR A 128 -7.68 -17.15 9.39
C THR A 128 -7.30 -17.60 7.99
N SER A 129 -7.49 -16.74 6.98
CA SER A 129 -7.15 -17.08 5.60
C SER A 129 -5.65 -16.90 5.34
N HIS A 130 -4.95 -17.99 5.00
CA HIS A 130 -3.53 -17.95 4.67
C HIS A 130 -3.19 -16.97 3.53
N LYS A 131 -4.11 -16.79 2.55
CA LYS A 131 -3.93 -15.82 1.46
C LYS A 131 -3.95 -14.37 1.98
N VAL A 132 -4.87 -14.08 2.90
CA VAL A 132 -5.00 -12.75 3.51
C VAL A 132 -3.81 -12.48 4.42
N ILE A 133 -3.38 -13.48 5.22
CA ILE A 133 -2.19 -13.39 6.07
C ILE A 133 -0.94 -13.12 5.22
N ALA A 134 -0.74 -13.89 4.15
CA ALA A 134 0.41 -13.71 3.26
C ALA A 134 0.44 -12.32 2.62
N GLU A 135 -0.72 -11.77 2.21
CA GLU A 135 -0.77 -10.41 1.67
C GLU A 135 -0.54 -9.35 2.77
N GLY A 136 -1.11 -9.48 3.95
CA GLY A 136 -0.86 -8.53 5.04
C GLY A 136 0.62 -8.51 5.44
N LEU A 137 1.27 -9.67 5.54
CA LEU A 137 2.71 -9.77 5.75
C LEU A 137 3.51 -9.14 4.60
N ASN A 138 3.05 -9.29 3.36
CA ASN A 138 3.66 -8.66 2.18
C ASN A 138 3.55 -7.13 2.23
N SER A 139 2.39 -6.57 2.58
CA SER A 139 2.19 -5.14 2.76
C SER A 139 3.07 -4.60 3.88
N VAL A 140 3.10 -5.27 5.03
CA VAL A 140 3.96 -4.90 6.16
C VAL A 140 5.44 -4.99 5.79
N PHE A 141 5.85 -5.98 5.01
CA PHE A 141 7.23 -6.08 4.52
C PHE A 141 7.61 -4.92 3.61
N LYS A 142 6.71 -4.48 2.71
CA LYS A 142 6.94 -3.31 1.85
C LYS A 142 7.09 -2.04 2.69
N LEU A 143 6.16 -1.81 3.63
CA LEU A 143 6.15 -0.65 4.51
C LEU A 143 7.35 -0.64 5.48
N GLY A 144 7.71 -1.79 6.03
CA GLY A 144 8.83 -1.91 6.96
C GLY A 144 10.17 -1.50 6.36
N LYS A 145 10.34 -1.60 5.03
CA LYS A 145 11.54 -1.13 4.31
C LYS A 145 11.66 0.39 4.27
N LEU A 146 10.55 1.12 4.44
CA LEU A 146 10.52 2.58 4.46
C LEU A 146 10.80 3.13 5.86
N ILE A 147 10.67 2.29 6.90
CA ILE A 147 11.00 2.67 8.27
C ILE A 147 12.53 2.70 8.41
N PRO A 148 13.11 3.82 8.86
CA PRO A 148 14.55 3.96 9.02
C PRO A 148 15.17 2.84 9.85
N ASP A 149 16.31 2.32 9.39
CA ASP A 149 17.11 1.28 10.06
C ASP A 149 17.91 1.87 11.23
N VAL A 150 17.21 2.53 12.16
CA VAL A 150 17.80 2.86 13.46
C VAL A 150 17.85 1.54 14.21
N SER A 151 19.07 1.04 14.44
CA SER A 151 19.33 -0.29 14.99
C SER A 151 18.38 -0.61 16.14
N GLY A 152 17.47 -1.58 15.92
CA GLY A 152 16.49 -1.99 16.92
C GLY A 152 15.23 -1.12 17.00
N SER A 153 14.75 -0.56 15.89
CA SER A 153 13.39 -0.02 15.82
C SER A 153 12.41 -1.03 16.43
N GLY A 154 11.68 -0.62 17.48
CA GLY A 154 10.76 -1.51 18.20
C GLY A 154 9.75 -2.18 17.28
N LEU A 155 9.44 -1.52 16.17
CA LEU A 155 8.56 -2.04 15.12
C LEU A 155 9.24 -3.15 14.31
N HIS A 156 10.50 -3.02 13.89
CA HIS A 156 11.23 -4.12 13.22
C HIS A 156 11.37 -5.36 14.11
N LEU A 157 11.64 -5.17 15.42
CA LEU A 157 11.66 -6.28 16.38
C LEU A 157 10.30 -6.97 16.51
N LYS A 158 9.21 -6.18 16.57
CA LYS A 158 7.84 -6.67 16.56
C LYS A 158 7.53 -7.47 15.29
N LEU A 159 7.99 -7.02 14.12
CA LEU A 159 7.83 -7.75 12.86
C LEU A 159 8.53 -9.11 12.87
N ILE A 160 9.73 -9.18 13.43
CA ILE A 160 10.46 -10.45 13.57
C ILE A 160 9.69 -11.39 14.51
N GLN A 161 9.20 -10.89 15.64
CA GLN A 161 8.45 -11.70 16.59
C GLN A 161 7.17 -12.27 15.96
N VAL A 162 6.38 -11.41 15.31
CA VAL A 162 5.17 -11.82 14.59
C VAL A 162 5.51 -12.83 13.47
N SER A 163 6.60 -12.60 12.75
CA SER A 163 7.04 -13.53 11.69
C SER A 163 7.42 -14.90 12.24
N LYS A 164 8.09 -14.97 13.40
CA LYS A 164 8.39 -16.26 14.06
C LYS A 164 7.14 -17.02 14.46
N GLU A 165 6.10 -16.31 14.88
CA GLU A 165 4.81 -16.92 15.23
C GLU A 165 4.10 -17.48 13.99
N TYR A 166 4.01 -16.69 12.91
CA TYR A 166 3.40 -17.13 11.64
C TYR A 166 4.27 -18.14 10.85
N LEU A 167 5.55 -18.29 11.15
CA LEU A 167 6.41 -19.31 10.52
C LEU A 167 5.96 -20.74 10.88
N LYS A 168 5.15 -20.88 11.95
CA LYS A 168 4.52 -22.14 12.36
C LYS A 168 3.23 -22.45 11.59
N ASP A 169 2.77 -21.54 10.73
CA ASP A 169 1.60 -21.74 9.87
C ASP A 169 1.80 -22.96 8.95
N THR A 170 0.71 -23.57 8.47
CA THR A 170 0.80 -24.76 7.60
C THR A 170 1.10 -24.38 6.14
N ASN A 171 0.83 -23.13 5.74
CA ASN A 171 0.90 -22.69 4.36
C ASN A 171 2.29 -22.11 4.01
N HIS A 172 2.88 -22.63 2.93
CA HIS A 172 4.17 -22.15 2.44
C HIS A 172 4.17 -20.65 2.10
N MET A 173 3.08 -20.07 1.59
CA MET A 173 3.03 -18.65 1.24
C MET A 173 3.27 -17.75 2.46
N VAL A 174 2.69 -18.12 3.60
CA VAL A 174 2.87 -17.40 4.87
C VAL A 174 4.31 -17.56 5.35
N LYS A 175 4.83 -18.80 5.37
CA LYS A 175 6.20 -19.09 5.79
C LYS A 175 7.24 -18.30 4.99
N ARG A 176 7.11 -18.32 3.66
CA ARG A 176 7.98 -17.59 2.72
C ARG A 176 8.04 -16.09 3.00
N LYS A 177 6.88 -15.47 3.29
CA LYS A 177 6.82 -14.05 3.67
C LYS A 177 7.47 -13.78 5.02
N CYS A 178 7.26 -14.65 6.01
CA CYS A 178 7.91 -14.55 7.31
C CYS A 178 9.45 -14.63 7.20
N LEU A 179 9.96 -15.56 6.39
CA LEU A 179 11.40 -15.70 6.11
C LEU A 179 11.97 -14.42 5.48
N SER A 180 11.28 -13.86 4.49
CA SER A 180 11.67 -12.59 3.86
C SER A 180 11.73 -11.42 4.87
N ILE A 181 10.75 -11.33 5.78
CA ILE A 181 10.71 -10.30 6.83
C ILE A 181 11.89 -10.46 7.78
N ILE A 182 12.17 -11.69 8.24
CA ILE A 182 13.31 -11.97 9.12
C ILE A 182 14.63 -11.61 8.43
N GLY A 183 14.84 -12.05 7.19
CA GLY A 183 16.05 -11.78 6.42
C GLY A 183 16.34 -10.29 6.26
N LYS A 184 15.29 -9.48 6.08
CA LYS A 184 15.44 -8.04 5.87
C LYS A 184 15.60 -7.23 7.15
N PHE A 185 14.90 -7.60 8.22
CA PHE A 185 14.80 -6.74 9.42
C PHE A 185 15.55 -7.26 10.65
N LEU A 186 16.07 -8.50 10.64
CA LEU A 186 16.88 -8.98 11.77
C LEU A 186 18.04 -8.03 12.03
N PRO A 187 18.19 -7.46 13.24
CA PRO A 187 19.30 -6.54 13.53
C PRO A 187 20.65 -7.22 13.30
N ASN A 188 21.60 -6.51 12.73
CA ASN A 188 22.97 -6.99 12.67
C ASN A 188 23.66 -6.77 14.01
N ASN A 189 23.46 -7.70 14.94
CA ASN A 189 24.16 -7.73 16.21
C ASN A 189 24.67 -9.16 16.50
N GLU A 190 25.88 -9.46 16.06
CA GLU A 190 26.50 -10.78 16.27
C GLU A 190 26.65 -11.18 17.74
N ARG A 191 26.66 -10.21 18.66
CA ARG A 191 26.78 -10.46 20.10
C ARG A 191 25.43 -10.75 20.77
N ASP A 192 24.34 -10.49 20.07
CA ASP A 192 23.00 -10.73 20.61
C ASP A 192 22.63 -12.21 20.42
N PRO A 193 22.43 -12.97 21.53
CA PRO A 193 22.05 -14.37 21.47
C PRO A 193 20.72 -14.58 20.71
N ASN A 194 19.82 -13.58 20.69
CA ASN A 194 18.57 -13.68 19.96
C ASN A 194 18.78 -13.67 18.44
N THR A 195 19.78 -12.93 17.96
CA THR A 195 20.13 -12.90 16.53
C THR A 195 20.63 -14.27 16.06
N LEU A 196 21.53 -14.89 16.83
CA LEU A 196 22.03 -16.25 16.55
C LEU A 196 20.92 -17.31 16.67
N ALA A 197 20.08 -17.23 17.70
CA ALA A 197 18.93 -18.13 17.85
C ALA A 197 17.94 -18.01 16.70
N THR A 198 17.71 -16.78 16.20
CA THR A 198 16.84 -16.55 15.03
C THR A 198 17.44 -17.12 13.76
N MET A 199 18.75 -17.02 13.56
CA MET A 199 19.42 -17.62 12.41
C MET A 199 19.32 -19.16 12.43
N ARG A 200 19.56 -19.79 13.58
CA ARG A 200 19.36 -21.24 13.73
C ARG A 200 17.92 -21.64 13.47
N PHE A 201 16.97 -20.87 13.98
CA PHE A 201 15.55 -21.08 13.71
C PHE A 201 15.21 -20.97 12.22
N VAL A 202 15.85 -20.06 11.45
CA VAL A 202 15.72 -20.02 9.98
C VAL A 202 16.34 -21.26 9.33
N ASN A 203 17.51 -21.69 9.83
CA ASN A 203 18.20 -22.88 9.31
C ASN A 203 17.34 -24.15 9.41
N ASP A 204 16.54 -24.30 10.47
CA ASP A 204 15.62 -25.44 10.61
C ASP A 204 14.64 -25.55 9.41
N TYR A 205 14.28 -24.43 8.76
CA TYR A 205 13.37 -24.42 7.60
C TYR A 205 14.06 -24.79 6.28
N THR A 206 15.39 -24.92 6.24
CA THR A 206 16.11 -25.52 5.10
C THR A 206 15.78 -27.01 4.94
N HIS A 207 15.19 -27.64 5.97
CA HIS A 207 14.73 -29.03 5.96
C HIS A 207 13.20 -29.14 5.85
N SER A 208 12.49 -28.05 5.51
CA SER A 208 11.04 -28.05 5.37
C SER A 208 10.58 -29.01 4.27
N GLU A 209 9.41 -29.63 4.43
CA GLU A 209 8.82 -30.54 3.43
C GLU A 209 8.57 -29.83 2.07
N ASP A 210 8.08 -28.59 2.12
CA ASP A 210 7.86 -27.77 0.92
C ASP A 210 9.17 -27.19 0.37
N PRO A 211 9.57 -27.51 -0.88
CA PRO A 211 10.82 -27.03 -1.48
C PRO A 211 10.89 -25.51 -1.60
N ARG A 212 9.75 -24.82 -1.75
CA ARG A 212 9.72 -23.36 -1.85
C ARG A 212 10.07 -22.70 -0.52
N VAL A 213 9.78 -23.37 0.60
CA VAL A 213 10.16 -22.90 1.94
C VAL A 213 11.65 -23.16 2.16
N ARG A 214 12.18 -24.32 1.73
CA ARG A 214 13.62 -24.60 1.78
C ARG A 214 14.43 -23.56 1.01
N ALA A 215 14.04 -23.28 -0.23
CA ALA A 215 14.69 -22.27 -1.07
C ALA A 215 14.66 -20.88 -0.42
N ASP A 216 13.50 -20.43 0.07
CA ASP A 216 13.41 -19.13 0.74
C ASP A 216 14.19 -19.09 2.07
N ALA A 217 14.36 -20.23 2.76
CA ALA A 217 15.20 -20.29 3.96
C ALA A 217 16.68 -20.08 3.61
N PHE A 218 17.18 -20.71 2.55
CA PHE A 218 18.53 -20.45 2.03
C PHE A 218 18.70 -19.00 1.57
N LEU A 219 17.75 -18.45 0.80
CA LEU A 219 17.76 -17.04 0.41
C LEU A 219 17.78 -16.10 1.62
N THR A 220 17.09 -16.48 2.70
CA THR A 220 17.10 -15.72 3.95
C THR A 220 18.47 -15.78 4.63
N LEU A 221 19.10 -16.95 4.72
CA LEU A 221 20.44 -17.10 5.27
C LEU A 221 21.47 -16.30 4.45
N ILE A 222 21.37 -16.33 3.12
CA ILE A 222 22.20 -15.52 2.21
C ILE A 222 21.99 -14.03 2.49
N ALA A 223 20.74 -13.56 2.56
CA ALA A 223 20.43 -12.16 2.84
C ALA A 223 20.95 -11.70 4.21
N LEU A 224 20.93 -12.56 5.23
CA LEU A 224 21.53 -12.25 6.54
C LEU A 224 23.06 -12.17 6.45
N HIS A 225 23.69 -13.06 5.68
CA HIS A 225 25.14 -13.04 5.45
C HIS A 225 25.60 -11.78 4.71
N GLU A 226 24.90 -11.40 3.64
CA GLU A 226 25.18 -10.19 2.85
C GLU A 226 25.03 -8.91 3.69
N ARG A 227 24.17 -8.94 4.71
CA ARG A 227 24.01 -7.85 5.69
C ARG A 227 25.09 -7.84 6.78
N GLY A 228 26.02 -8.78 6.74
CA GLY A 228 27.19 -8.86 7.63
C GLY A 228 26.99 -9.70 8.88
N ILE A 229 25.95 -10.55 8.95
CA ILE A 229 25.77 -11.49 10.06
C ILE A 229 26.51 -12.79 9.71
N LYS A 230 27.49 -13.19 10.53
CA LYS A 230 28.21 -14.45 10.32
C LYS A 230 27.30 -15.67 10.42
N VAL A 231 27.33 -16.48 9.37
CA VAL A 231 26.68 -17.79 9.32
C VAL A 231 27.56 -18.81 10.02
N ASP A 232 26.96 -19.67 10.82
CA ASP A 232 27.67 -20.73 11.56
C ASP A 232 28.23 -21.78 10.58
N VAL A 233 29.49 -22.17 10.77
CA VAL A 233 30.17 -23.16 9.91
C VAL A 233 29.46 -24.52 9.96
N SER A 234 28.74 -24.82 11.04
CA SER A 234 27.93 -26.05 11.16
C SER A 234 26.92 -26.22 10.03
N PHE A 235 26.44 -25.14 9.42
CA PHE A 235 25.46 -25.19 8.32
C PHE A 235 26.08 -25.62 6.98
N TYR A 236 27.41 -25.65 6.87
CA TYR A 236 28.11 -25.94 5.61
C TYR A 236 27.77 -27.35 5.09
N ASN A 237 27.82 -28.36 5.97
CA ASN A 237 27.53 -29.73 5.57
C ASN A 237 26.07 -29.90 5.11
N GLU A 238 25.13 -29.27 5.81
CA GLU A 238 23.70 -29.28 5.45
C GLU A 238 23.49 -28.61 4.10
N THR A 239 24.11 -27.45 3.88
CA THR A 239 24.06 -26.73 2.59
C THR A 239 24.62 -27.58 1.44
N CYS A 240 25.74 -28.29 1.65
CA CYS A 240 26.29 -29.21 0.65
C CYS A 240 25.36 -30.39 0.34
N GLN A 241 24.57 -30.87 1.30
CA GLN A 241 23.57 -31.91 1.05
C GLN A 241 22.42 -31.38 0.19
N SER A 242 22.00 -30.14 0.41
CA SER A 242 20.95 -29.48 -0.38
C SER A 242 21.31 -29.25 -1.86
N LEU A 243 22.59 -29.28 -2.23
CA LEU A 243 23.00 -29.33 -3.65
C LEU A 243 22.51 -30.59 -4.38
N LYS A 244 22.07 -31.61 -3.64
CA LYS A 244 21.46 -32.84 -4.16
C LYS A 244 19.94 -32.89 -3.94
N ASP A 245 19.32 -31.78 -3.53
CA ASP A 245 17.87 -31.71 -3.35
C ASP A 245 17.15 -32.08 -4.65
N ASP A 246 16.00 -32.75 -4.56
CA ASP A 246 15.22 -33.17 -5.72
C ASP A 246 14.76 -31.98 -6.57
N TYR A 247 14.59 -30.81 -5.95
CA TYR A 247 14.05 -29.61 -6.59
C TYR A 247 15.15 -28.64 -7.00
N GLU A 248 15.13 -28.24 -8.27
CA GLU A 248 16.10 -27.29 -8.84
C GLU A 248 16.14 -25.95 -8.10
N VAL A 249 14.98 -25.45 -7.66
CA VAL A 249 14.87 -24.18 -6.93
C VAL A 249 15.61 -24.18 -5.58
N VAL A 250 15.92 -25.35 -5.03
CA VAL A 250 16.70 -25.47 -3.79
C VAL A 250 18.19 -25.63 -4.10
N ARG A 251 18.54 -26.23 -5.24
CA ARG A 251 19.93 -26.44 -5.66
C ARG A 251 20.60 -25.17 -6.20
N ASN A 252 19.83 -24.32 -6.89
CA ASN A 252 20.29 -23.10 -7.55
C ASN A 252 20.14 -21.87 -6.66
#